data_AF-A0A1X1HUI7-F1
#
_entry.id   AF-A0A1X1HUI7-F1
#
_cell.length_a   1.000
_cell.length_b   1.000
_cell.length_c   1.000
_cell.angle_alpha   90.00
_cell.angle_beta   90.00
_cell.angle_gamma   90.00
#
_symmetry.space_group_name_H-M   'P 1'
#
loop_
_entity.id
_entity.type
_entity.pdbx_description
1 polymer ?
#
loop_
_entity_poly.entity_id
_entity_poly.type
_entity_poly.pdbx_seq_one_letter_code
_entity_poly.pdbx_strand_id
1 'polypeptide(L)'
;MENNIGKVSFNSPSLKNLLIGTSNVEHTPTSAFVIECRDVPKRNEKNEVIDGTISKKVLLALQPEIVQAIQDVDGDLSSIKPFTVEIYNDESFLKKINNELIIAKTIDLEGALLALKWISDGRNGGAYREFKLIISEIKLLGAKS
;
A
#
# COMPACT_ATOMS: atom_id res chain seq x y z
N MET A 1 9.20 1.37 -37.63
CA MET A 1 7.87 1.60 -37.03
C MET A 1 8.06 2.67 -35.98
N GLU A 2 7.53 3.87 -36.20
CA GLU A 2 7.48 4.87 -35.15
C GLU A 2 6.53 4.35 -34.08
N ASN A 3 7.08 4.07 -32.89
CA ASN A 3 6.25 3.87 -31.72
C ASN A 3 5.55 5.19 -31.44
N ASN A 4 4.32 5.31 -31.91
CA ASN A 4 3.42 6.40 -31.56
C ASN A 4 2.98 6.15 -30.12
N ILE A 5 3.89 6.39 -29.18
CA ILE A 5 3.63 6.28 -27.74
C ILE A 5 2.68 7.44 -27.45
N GLY A 6 1.38 7.13 -27.45
CA GLY A 6 0.34 8.10 -27.11
C GLY A 6 0.71 8.82 -25.81
N LYS A 7 0.44 10.12 -25.73
CA LYS A 7 0.71 10.92 -24.53
C LYS A 7 -0.01 10.28 -23.34
N VAL A 8 0.74 9.71 -22.40
CA VAL A 8 0.19 9.19 -21.14
C VAL A 8 0.08 10.35 -20.16
N SER A 9 -1.13 10.58 -19.64
CA SER A 9 -1.35 11.60 -18.62
C SER A 9 -1.39 10.97 -17.23
N PHE A 10 -0.50 11.40 -16.34
CA PHE A 10 -0.45 10.94 -14.94
C PHE A 10 -1.63 11.41 -14.08
N ASN A 11 -2.53 12.22 -14.61
CA ASN A 11 -3.80 12.54 -13.94
C ASN A 11 -4.97 11.68 -14.46
N SER A 12 -4.73 10.75 -15.40
CA SER A 12 -5.79 9.92 -15.98
C SER A 12 -6.42 9.00 -14.94
N PRO A 13 -7.76 9.01 -14.75
CA PRO A 13 -8.45 8.13 -13.82
C PRO A 13 -8.27 6.64 -14.13
N SER A 14 -7.95 6.27 -15.37
CA SER A 14 -7.73 4.87 -15.77
C SER A 14 -6.52 4.24 -15.09
N LEU A 15 -5.52 5.06 -14.72
CA LEU A 15 -4.29 4.59 -14.06
C LEU A 15 -4.56 3.99 -12.66
N LYS A 16 -5.71 4.26 -12.06
CA LYS A 16 -6.13 3.66 -10.78
C LYS A 16 -6.23 2.13 -10.85
N ASN A 17 -6.49 1.59 -12.04
CA ASN A 17 -6.68 0.17 -12.29
C ASN A 17 -5.41 -0.51 -12.83
N LEU A 18 -4.33 0.24 -13.03
CA LEU A 18 -3.07 -0.31 -13.54
C LEU A 18 -2.38 -1.10 -12.43
N LEU A 19 -2.34 -2.42 -12.60
CA LEU A 19 -1.62 -3.36 -11.75
C LEU A 19 -0.47 -3.96 -12.57
N ILE A 20 0.73 -3.92 -12.00
CA ILE A 20 1.96 -4.36 -12.65
C ILE A 20 2.52 -5.52 -11.83
N GLY A 21 2.74 -6.66 -12.48
CA GLY A 21 3.46 -7.77 -11.87
C GLY A 21 4.88 -7.35 -11.49
N THR A 22 5.36 -7.78 -10.33
CA THR A 22 6.65 -7.36 -9.77
C THR A 22 7.83 -8.18 -10.30
N SER A 23 7.58 -9.19 -11.15
CA SER A 23 8.61 -10.11 -11.67
C SER A 23 9.72 -9.44 -12.47
N ASN A 24 9.45 -8.27 -13.07
CA ASN A 24 10.42 -7.52 -13.88
C ASN A 24 10.85 -6.21 -13.20
N VAL A 25 10.59 -6.06 -11.90
CA VAL A 25 10.93 -4.87 -11.12
C VAL A 25 12.07 -5.22 -10.18
N GLU A 26 13.24 -4.64 -10.42
CA GLU A 26 14.39 -4.79 -9.53
C GLU A 26 14.08 -4.19 -8.14
N HIS A 27 14.54 -4.87 -7.08
CA HIS A 27 14.46 -4.39 -5.70
C HIS A 27 13.05 -4.13 -5.14
N THR A 28 12.05 -4.92 -5.55
CA THR A 28 10.74 -4.90 -4.91
C THR A 28 10.82 -5.52 -3.50
N PRO A 29 10.29 -4.85 -2.44
CA PRO A 29 10.25 -5.44 -1.10
C PRO A 29 9.46 -6.75 -1.08
N THR A 30 10.07 -7.81 -0.53
CA THR A 30 9.42 -9.12 -0.33
C THR A 30 8.78 -9.25 1.04
N SER A 31 9.06 -8.33 1.95
CA SER A 31 8.43 -8.24 3.27
C SER A 31 8.32 -6.79 3.72
N ALA A 32 7.44 -6.55 4.70
CA ALA A 32 7.13 -5.23 5.22
C ALA A 32 6.95 -5.26 6.74
N PHE A 33 7.65 -4.39 7.47
CA PHE A 33 7.35 -4.10 8.86
C PHE A 33 6.29 -2.99 8.93
N VAL A 34 5.12 -3.30 9.49
CA VAL A 34 3.97 -2.40 9.50
C VAL A 34 4.05 -1.41 10.66
N ILE A 35 3.98 -0.12 10.36
CA ILE A 35 4.00 0.97 11.37
C ILE A 35 2.63 1.64 11.56
N GLU A 36 1.77 1.59 10.55
CA GLU A 36 0.38 2.09 10.62
C GLU A 36 -0.52 1.15 9.82
N CYS A 37 -1.74 0.94 10.32
CA CYS A 37 -2.80 0.25 9.58
C CYS A 37 -4.12 0.98 9.79
N ARG A 38 -4.80 1.36 8.70
CA ARG A 38 -6.11 2.02 8.77
C ARG A 38 -7.12 1.51 7.77
N ASP A 39 -8.38 1.66 8.12
CA ASP A 39 -9.51 1.30 7.28
C ASP A 39 -9.87 2.48 6.38
N VAL A 40 -10.09 2.18 5.10
CA VAL A 40 -10.61 3.18 4.16
C VAL A 40 -12.06 2.83 3.85
N PRO A 41 -13.04 3.66 4.24
CA PRO A 41 -14.43 3.34 4.01
C PRO A 41 -14.80 3.47 2.54
N LYS A 42 -15.90 2.83 2.15
CA LYS A 42 -16.51 3.05 0.83
C LYS A 42 -17.05 4.46 0.76
N ARG A 43 -17.19 4.96 -0.48
CA ARG A 43 -17.84 6.24 -0.75
C ARG A 43 -19.00 6.06 -1.71
N ASN A 44 -20.06 6.85 -1.52
CA ASN A 44 -21.20 6.86 -2.43
C ASN A 44 -20.92 7.70 -3.69
N GLU A 45 -21.92 7.84 -4.55
CA GLU A 45 -21.83 8.61 -5.80
C GLU A 45 -21.54 10.11 -5.59
N LYS A 46 -21.86 10.65 -4.41
CA LYS A 46 -21.57 12.03 -3.99
C LYS A 46 -20.20 12.17 -3.34
N ASN A 47 -19.37 11.11 -3.35
CA ASN A 47 -18.08 11.04 -2.68
C ASN A 47 -18.16 11.16 -1.14
N GLU A 48 -19.33 10.89 -0.54
CA GLU A 48 -19.54 10.87 0.91
C GLU A 48 -19.17 9.49 1.48
N VAL A 49 -18.65 9.47 2.70
CA VAL A 49 -18.29 8.23 3.40
C VAL A 49 -19.54 7.41 3.72
N ILE A 50 -19.47 6.10 3.49
CA ILE A 50 -20.51 5.15 3.92
C ILE A 50 -20.04 4.50 5.23
N ASP A 51 -20.66 4.87 6.34
CA ASP A 51 -20.25 4.43 7.68
C ASP A 51 -20.31 2.90 7.86
N GLY A 52 -19.39 2.37 8.66
CA GLY A 52 -19.30 0.94 8.95
C GLY A 52 -18.86 0.05 7.79
N THR A 53 -18.48 0.65 6.66
CA THR A 53 -17.96 -0.08 5.50
C THR A 53 -16.44 -0.01 5.40
N ILE A 54 -15.84 -1.01 4.75
CA ILE A 54 -14.42 -1.03 4.42
C ILE A 54 -14.28 -1.33 2.93
N SER A 55 -13.58 -0.46 2.21
CA SER A 55 -13.22 -0.64 0.79
C SER A 55 -11.86 -1.31 0.62
N LYS A 56 -10.93 -1.00 1.53
CA LYS A 56 -9.56 -1.53 1.61
C LYS A 56 -8.97 -1.18 2.97
N LYS A 57 -7.85 -1.82 3.30
CA LYS A 57 -6.96 -1.36 4.37
C LYS A 57 -5.69 -0.76 3.77
N VAL A 58 -5.19 0.31 4.37
CA VAL A 58 -3.96 0.98 3.96
C VAL A 58 -2.94 0.81 5.08
N LEU A 59 -1.78 0.30 4.72
CA LEU A 59 -0.63 0.14 5.59
C LEU A 59 0.45 1.15 5.22
N LEU A 60 1.09 1.72 6.24
CA LEU A 60 2.42 2.31 6.09
C LEU A 60 3.43 1.29 6.61
N ALA A 61 4.46 1.05 5.82
CA ALA A 61 5.45 0.02 6.11
C ALA A 61 6.88 0.49 5.82
N LEU A 62 7.81 -0.17 6.50
CA LEU A 62 9.25 -0.05 6.33
C LEU A 62 9.83 -1.41 5.90
N GLN A 63 11.00 -1.40 5.27
CA GLN A 63 11.72 -2.64 5.00
C GLN A 63 12.28 -3.17 6.33
N PRO A 64 12.06 -4.46 6.68
CA PRO A 64 12.50 -5.00 7.97
C PRO A 64 14.00 -4.83 8.24
N GLU A 65 14.84 -4.90 7.20
CA GLU A 65 16.29 -4.73 7.30
C GLU A 65 16.67 -3.31 7.73
N ILE A 66 15.93 -2.30 7.26
CA ILE A 66 16.10 -0.90 7.68
C ILE A 66 15.65 -0.74 9.13
N VAL A 67 14.53 -1.35 9.51
CA VAL A 67 14.03 -1.30 10.89
C VAL A 67 15.05 -1.88 11.86
N GLN A 68 15.61 -3.06 11.54
CA GLN A 68 16.64 -3.69 12.36
C GLN A 68 17.89 -2.80 12.47
N ALA A 69 18.39 -2.28 11.34
CA ALA A 69 19.58 -1.44 11.35
C ALA A 69 19.42 -0.14 12.16
N ILE A 70 18.23 0.46 12.14
CA ILE A 70 17.93 1.66 12.94
C ILE A 70 17.78 1.32 14.43
N GLN A 71 17.13 0.21 14.75
CA GLN A 71 16.97 -0.25 16.14
C GLN A 71 18.30 -0.64 16.79
N ASP A 72 19.22 -1.24 16.03
CA ASP A 72 20.56 -1.62 16.51
C ASP A 72 21.41 -0.41 16.97
N VAL A 73 21.02 0.80 16.55
CA VAL A 73 21.69 2.06 16.93
C VAL A 73 20.80 2.97 17.79
N ASP A 74 19.74 2.41 18.40
CA ASP A 74 18.74 3.16 19.18
C ASP A 74 18.16 4.38 18.45
N GLY A 75 18.04 4.26 17.12
CA GLY A 75 17.57 5.33 16.25
C GLY A 75 16.04 5.43 16.18
N ASP A 76 15.57 6.57 15.67
CA ASP A 76 14.14 6.84 15.52
C ASP A 76 13.63 6.48 14.12
N LEU A 77 12.70 5.52 14.07
CA LEU A 77 12.03 5.09 12.84
C LEU A 77 11.17 6.19 12.21
N SER A 78 10.76 7.22 12.96
CA SER A 78 9.94 8.34 12.45
C SER A 78 10.65 9.14 11.35
N SER A 79 11.98 9.07 11.30
CA SER A 79 12.82 9.73 10.29
C SER A 79 12.80 9.03 8.92
N ILE A 80 12.32 7.79 8.85
CA ILE A 80 12.34 6.99 7.62
C ILE A 80 11.02 7.15 6.88
N LYS A 81 11.09 7.51 5.59
CA LYS A 81 9.90 7.59 4.73
C LYS A 81 9.30 6.20 4.53
N PRO A 82 8.06 5.93 4.96
CA PRO A 82 7.41 4.66 4.73
C PRO A 82 6.91 4.52 3.30
N PHE A 83 6.79 3.29 2.84
CA PHE A 83 6.06 2.95 1.62
C PHE A 83 4.64 2.49 1.96
N THR A 84 3.76 2.53 0.95
CA THR A 84 2.34 2.20 1.11
C THR A 84 2.06 0.79 0.60
N VAL A 85 1.34 0.01 1.42
CA VAL A 85 0.73 -1.26 1.01
C VAL A 85 -0.78 -1.12 1.14
N GLU A 86 -1.55 -1.60 0.18
CA GLU A 86 -3.00 -1.66 0.27
C GLU A 86 -3.48 -3.11 0.21
N ILE A 87 -4.37 -3.47 1.15
CA ILE A 87 -5.05 -4.76 1.17
C ILE A 87 -6.39 -4.57 0.48
N TYR A 88 -6.55 -5.19 -0.69
CA TYR A 88 -7.79 -5.22 -1.45
C TYR A 88 -8.40 -6.61 -1.42
N ASN A 89 -9.56 -6.73 -0.79
CA ASN A 89 -10.35 -7.95 -0.79
C ASN A 89 -11.83 -7.61 -0.55
N ASP A 90 -12.69 -8.61 -0.47
CA ASP A 90 -14.08 -8.40 -0.08
C ASP A 90 -14.19 -7.83 1.34
N GLU A 91 -15.25 -7.08 1.58
CA GLU A 91 -15.44 -6.38 2.86
C GLU A 91 -15.53 -7.33 4.06
N SER A 92 -16.07 -8.54 3.87
CA SER A 92 -16.20 -9.52 4.96
C SER A 92 -14.84 -10.05 5.39
N PHE A 93 -13.92 -10.23 4.44
CA PHE A 93 -12.52 -10.56 4.73
C PHE A 93 -11.84 -9.39 5.43
N LEU A 94 -11.96 -8.17 4.91
CA LEU A 94 -11.33 -7.00 5.50
C LEU A 94 -11.80 -6.75 6.94
N LYS A 95 -13.07 -7.00 7.26
CA LYS A 95 -13.60 -6.88 8.63
C LYS A 95 -13.03 -7.89 9.62
N LYS A 96 -12.51 -9.03 9.15
CA LYS A 96 -11.86 -10.04 10.02
C LYS A 96 -10.44 -9.64 10.40
N ILE A 97 -9.83 -8.72 9.67
CA ILE A 97 -8.48 -8.25 9.92
C ILE A 97 -8.51 -7.20 11.03
N ASN A 98 -7.88 -7.51 12.17
CA ASN A 98 -7.67 -6.57 13.26
C ASN A 98 -6.39 -5.75 13.02
N ASN A 99 -6.53 -4.43 12.91
CA ASN A 99 -5.42 -3.51 12.63
C ASN A 99 -4.35 -3.53 13.73
N GLU A 100 -4.74 -3.64 15.00
CA GLU A 100 -3.82 -3.63 16.14
C GLU A 100 -2.92 -4.86 16.17
N LEU A 101 -3.42 -6.00 15.66
CA LEU A 101 -2.65 -7.25 15.61
C LEU A 101 -1.60 -7.26 14.49
N ILE A 102 -1.67 -6.30 13.56
CA ILE A 102 -0.77 -6.20 12.41
C ILE A 102 0.30 -5.15 12.64
N ILE A 103 -0.03 -4.06 13.34
CA ILE A 103 0.93 -3.02 13.66
C ILE A 103 2.10 -3.62 14.46
N ALA A 104 3.31 -3.16 14.14
CA ALA A 104 4.59 -3.68 14.65
C ALA A 104 4.83 -5.17 14.34
N LYS A 105 4.22 -5.71 13.28
CA LYS A 105 4.52 -7.03 12.74
C LYS A 105 5.13 -6.93 11.35
N THR A 106 5.88 -7.96 11.01
CA THR A 106 6.39 -8.18 9.66
C THR A 106 5.38 -8.99 8.88
N ILE A 107 5.09 -8.57 7.65
CA ILE A 107 4.19 -9.24 6.73
C ILE A 107 4.92 -9.67 5.47
N ASP A 108 4.42 -10.75 4.88
CA ASP A 108 4.84 -11.23 3.57
C ASP A 108 4.27 -10.34 2.46
N LEU A 109 5.11 -10.03 1.46
CA LEU A 109 4.73 -9.32 0.24
C LEU A 109 5.01 -10.16 -1.01
N GLU A 110 5.30 -11.45 -0.88
CA GLU A 110 5.40 -12.35 -2.02
C GLU A 110 4.10 -12.32 -2.84
N GLY A 111 4.24 -12.09 -4.16
CA GLY A 111 3.10 -11.96 -5.07
C GLY A 111 2.38 -10.62 -5.02
N ALA A 112 2.88 -9.63 -4.26
CA ALA A 112 2.33 -8.28 -4.29
C ALA A 112 2.42 -7.68 -5.70
N LEU A 113 1.39 -6.92 -6.08
CA LEU A 113 1.34 -6.19 -7.35
C LEU A 113 1.74 -4.73 -7.13
N LEU A 114 2.48 -4.17 -8.07
CA LEU A 114 2.83 -2.76 -8.07
C LEU A 114 1.69 -1.94 -8.68
N ALA A 115 1.31 -0.84 -8.04
CA ALA A 115 0.30 0.07 -8.53
C ALA A 115 0.72 1.52 -8.35
N LEU A 116 0.17 2.40 -9.18
CA LEU A 116 0.35 3.83 -9.03
C LEU A 116 -0.51 4.37 -7.89
N LYS A 117 0.05 5.30 -7.11
CA LYS A 117 -0.59 5.99 -6.00
C LYS A 117 -0.88 7.44 -6.40
N TRP A 118 -2.16 7.82 -6.26
CA TRP A 118 -2.60 9.20 -6.43
C TRP A 118 -2.10 10.05 -5.28
N ILE A 119 -1.45 11.16 -5.62
CA ILE A 119 -1.00 12.18 -4.67
C ILE A 119 -1.78 13.45 -4.95
N SER A 120 -2.53 13.91 -3.94
CA SER A 120 -3.23 15.19 -3.97
C SER A 120 -2.25 16.33 -3.77
N ASP A 121 -2.44 17.43 -4.49
CA ASP A 121 -1.70 18.68 -4.29
C ASP A 121 -2.40 19.66 -3.32
N GLY A 122 -3.53 19.26 -2.74
CA GLY A 122 -4.26 20.02 -1.73
C GLY A 122 -5.14 21.16 -2.27
N ARG A 123 -5.13 21.44 -3.58
CA ARG A 123 -5.86 22.59 -4.18
C ARG A 123 -6.93 22.23 -5.21
N ASN A 124 -7.32 20.96 -5.29
CA ASN A 124 -8.23 20.34 -6.28
C ASN A 124 -7.53 19.64 -7.46
N GLY A 125 -6.22 19.41 -7.37
CA GLY A 125 -5.48 18.62 -8.32
C GLY A 125 -4.83 17.39 -7.69
N GLY A 126 -4.24 16.58 -8.56
CA GLY A 126 -3.41 15.46 -8.16
C GLY A 126 -2.94 14.69 -9.37
N ALA A 127 -2.04 13.77 -9.12
CA ALA A 127 -1.55 12.86 -10.14
C ALA A 127 -1.03 11.59 -9.50
N TYR A 128 -0.97 10.54 -10.30
CA TYR A 128 -0.25 9.32 -10.01
C TYR A 128 1.25 9.60 -10.07
N ARG A 129 1.90 9.71 -8.90
CA ARG A 129 3.32 10.12 -8.77
C ARG A 129 4.14 9.25 -7.84
N GLU A 130 3.50 8.38 -7.07
CA GLU A 130 4.17 7.42 -6.21
C GLU A 130 3.75 6.01 -6.58
N PHE A 131 4.49 5.03 -6.07
CA PHE A 131 4.10 3.63 -6.12
C PHE A 131 3.55 3.16 -4.78
N LYS A 132 2.74 2.12 -4.86
CA LYS A 132 2.26 1.34 -3.72
C LYS A 132 2.24 -0.12 -4.12
N LEU A 133 2.26 -1.00 -3.12
CA LEU A 133 2.06 -2.42 -3.30
C LEU A 133 0.61 -2.78 -2.98
N ILE A 134 0.06 -3.74 -3.72
CA ILE A 134 -1.28 -4.27 -3.56
C ILE A 134 -1.17 -5.75 -3.22
N ILE A 135 -1.81 -6.14 -2.11
CA ILE A 135 -1.95 -7.54 -1.70
C ILE A 135 -3.43 -7.87 -1.51
N SER A 136 -3.80 -9.13 -1.72
CA SER A 136 -5.16 -9.64 -1.49
C SER A 136 -5.35 -10.19 -0.08
N GLU A 137 -4.29 -10.68 0.53
CA GLU A 137 -4.29 -11.33 1.84
C GLU A 137 -3.10 -10.88 2.67
N ILE A 138 -3.23 -10.97 3.99
CA ILE A 138 -2.14 -10.66 4.91
C ILE A 138 -1.61 -11.94 5.53
N LYS A 139 -0.29 -12.12 5.47
CA LYS A 139 0.42 -13.23 6.10
C LYS A 139 1.48 -12.64 7.02
N LEU A 140 1.36 -12.91 8.32
CA LEU A 140 2.35 -12.49 9.30
C LEU A 140 3.57 -13.41 9.22
N LEU A 141 4.76 -12.83 9.13
CA LEU A 141 6.02 -13.55 9.20
C LEU A 141 6.47 -13.68 10.66
N GLY A 142 6.96 -14.85 11.05
CA GLY A 142 7.53 -15.09 12.39
C GLY A 142 6.51 -15.24 13.53
N ALA A 143 5.21 -15.36 13.24
CA ALA A 143 4.24 -15.82 14.23
C ALA A 143 4.52 -17.30 14.53
N LYS A 144 5.20 -17.60 15.64
CA LYS A 144 5.26 -18.98 16.15
C LYS A 144 3.82 -19.42 16.46
N SER A 145 3.44 -20.56 15.88
CA SER A 145 2.33 -21.39 16.36
C SER A 145 2.54 -21.78 17.82
#